data_AF-A0A534SKX0-F1
#
_entry.id   AF-A0A534SKX0-F1
#
_cell.length_a   1.000
_cell.length_b   1.000
_cell.length_c   1.000
_cell.angle_alpha   90.00
_cell.angle_beta   90.00
_cell.angle_gamma   90.00
#
_symmetry.space_group_name_H-M   'P 1'
#
loop_
_entity.id
_entity.type
_entity.pdbx_description
1 polymer ?
#
loop_
_entity_poly.entity_id
_entity_poly.type
_entity_poly.pdbx_seq_one_letter_code
_entity_poly.pdbx_strand_id
1 'polypeptide(L)'
;MAKDLPSFIAQEGAKREGSVIREKNFIDANNYETVAYLKHLDVRNEPKMVLFENVPALNGQKSGFPMFYNPWVTRQYVADSLDMGDIKSPMEVSLEVAKLEQQQGKVEVIAPEKAPVKEVVLTGDKADLRVLPMPMHQKGDAGPYHTMTCAMKGLNADFYDITFTKNKFHDPQHMSFSAHKHHHLEAMACEYEEKNLRAPVIVILGHHPAFYLSSCAMTAMGNNDYLTASAFLKEPLRLTPSTTWGDKFMVPADAEVIIEGEILPGVRKSQNPFGEILGYAQPKMDVPVIEVTAITHRRGGIVEDFWPGHMDHWNLGSIPKEGSTYNVIRKNVPGIQAIHLPASGCGRCICYISIKKEFENEPNKAGMQAFVEMPNLKLAVIVDEDVDVFNEREVMWAVATRVHWDKDIEIIREVQSFRGWLGDTVAIIDATIPLNSKAEWPVRNEIESAAFERVAKFFK
;
A
#
# COMPACT_ATOMS: atom_id res chain seq x y z
N MET A 1 -17.17 1.47 -19.54
CA MET A 1 -16.69 0.16 -19.05
C MET A 1 -16.34 0.36 -17.59
N ALA A 2 -16.52 -0.66 -16.75
CA ALA A 2 -16.03 -0.59 -15.37
C ALA A 2 -14.50 -0.42 -15.37
N LYS A 3 -13.97 0.20 -14.33
CA LYS A 3 -12.55 0.38 -14.08
C LYS A 3 -11.87 -0.96 -13.88
N ASP A 4 -10.87 -1.22 -14.70
CA ASP A 4 -10.03 -2.41 -14.62
C ASP A 4 -8.55 -2.08 -14.82
N LEU A 5 -7.68 -3.05 -14.51
CA LEU A 5 -6.25 -2.87 -14.59
C LEU A 5 -5.74 -2.64 -16.02
N PRO A 6 -6.19 -3.39 -17.05
CA PRO A 6 -5.74 -3.18 -18.43
C PRO A 6 -6.08 -1.78 -18.97
N SER A 7 -7.27 -1.27 -18.67
CA SER A 7 -7.67 0.07 -19.08
C SER A 7 -6.83 1.13 -18.38
N PHE A 8 -6.54 0.97 -17.09
CA PHE A 8 -5.67 1.88 -16.34
C PHE A 8 -4.26 1.96 -16.96
N ILE A 9 -3.63 0.80 -17.21
CA ILE A 9 -2.29 0.73 -17.82
C ILE A 9 -2.28 1.42 -19.20
N ALA A 10 -3.31 1.16 -20.03
CA ALA A 10 -3.43 1.75 -21.35
C ALA A 10 -3.64 3.29 -21.28
N GLN A 11 -4.46 3.76 -20.34
CA GLN A 11 -4.70 5.18 -20.12
C GLN A 11 -3.44 5.90 -19.66
N GLU A 12 -2.69 5.33 -18.71
CA GLU A 12 -1.43 5.93 -18.25
C GLU A 12 -0.38 6.01 -19.35
N GLY A 13 -0.23 4.94 -20.14
CA GLY A 13 0.69 4.93 -21.28
C GLY A 13 0.31 5.93 -22.38
N ALA A 14 -0.99 6.22 -22.55
CA ALA A 14 -1.47 7.22 -23.51
C ALA A 14 -1.38 8.66 -22.97
N LYS A 15 -1.61 8.85 -21.67
CA LYS A 15 -1.62 10.16 -21.01
C LYS A 15 -0.21 10.70 -20.79
N ARG A 16 0.74 9.82 -20.45
CA ARG A 16 2.12 10.20 -20.13
C ARG A 16 3.09 9.32 -20.90
N GLU A 17 3.74 9.90 -21.89
CA GLU A 17 4.73 9.19 -22.70
C GLU A 17 5.83 8.60 -21.81
N GLY A 18 6.05 7.29 -21.92
CA GLY A 18 7.09 6.58 -21.16
C GLY A 18 6.76 6.28 -19.69
N SER A 19 5.52 6.53 -19.22
CA SER A 19 5.06 6.18 -17.86
C SER A 19 5.00 4.67 -17.63
N VAL A 20 4.66 3.90 -18.67
CA VAL A 20 4.56 2.43 -18.65
C VAL A 20 5.63 1.84 -19.56
N ILE A 21 6.57 1.11 -18.97
CA ILE A 21 7.51 0.27 -19.69
C ILE A 21 6.85 -1.09 -19.95
N ARG A 22 6.82 -1.52 -21.22
CA ARG A 22 6.43 -2.88 -21.61
C ARG A 22 7.68 -3.67 -21.95
N GLU A 23 8.17 -4.45 -20.99
CA GLU A 23 9.37 -5.26 -21.16
C GLU A 23 9.00 -6.59 -21.84
N LYS A 24 9.53 -6.79 -23.05
CA LYS A 24 9.23 -7.93 -23.91
C LYS A 24 10.29 -9.02 -23.84
N ASN A 25 11.49 -8.64 -23.42
CA ASN A 25 12.56 -9.61 -23.20
C ASN A 25 12.19 -10.53 -22.04
N PHE A 26 12.78 -11.72 -22.06
CA PHE A 26 12.58 -12.66 -20.96
C PHE A 26 13.12 -12.07 -19.65
N ILE A 27 12.29 -12.11 -18.61
CA ILE A 27 12.64 -11.73 -17.25
C ILE A 27 12.31 -12.90 -16.34
N ASP A 28 13.31 -13.45 -15.67
CA ASP A 28 13.15 -14.55 -14.72
C ASP A 28 12.66 -14.02 -13.36
N ALA A 29 11.33 -13.83 -13.26
CA ALA A 29 10.69 -13.42 -12.03
C ALA A 29 10.97 -14.42 -10.87
N ASN A 30 11.13 -15.71 -11.17
CA ASN A 30 11.42 -16.73 -10.15
C ASN A 30 12.86 -16.65 -9.63
N ASN A 31 13.69 -15.77 -10.19
CA ASN A 31 15.09 -15.57 -9.81
C ASN A 31 15.44 -14.08 -9.68
N TYR A 32 14.61 -13.32 -8.97
CA TYR A 32 14.88 -11.93 -8.55
C TYR A 32 15.01 -10.90 -9.68
N GLU A 33 14.80 -11.25 -10.95
CA GLU A 33 15.08 -10.33 -12.05
C GLU A 33 14.07 -9.17 -12.13
N THR A 34 12.82 -9.38 -11.70
CA THR A 34 11.83 -8.30 -11.62
C THR A 34 12.28 -7.21 -10.64
N VAL A 35 12.65 -7.57 -9.41
CA VAL A 35 13.14 -6.60 -8.41
C VAL A 35 14.48 -5.99 -8.79
N ALA A 36 15.37 -6.74 -9.46
CA ALA A 36 16.63 -6.19 -9.98
C ALA A 36 16.38 -5.13 -11.06
N TYR A 37 15.39 -5.37 -11.94
CA TYR A 37 14.95 -4.40 -12.93
C TYR A 37 14.41 -3.12 -12.27
N LEU A 38 13.50 -3.27 -11.30
CA LEU A 38 12.95 -2.14 -10.55
C LEU A 38 14.05 -1.35 -9.83
N LYS A 39 15.05 -2.04 -9.25
CA LYS A 39 16.21 -1.39 -8.64
C LYS A 39 17.04 -0.59 -9.65
N HIS A 40 17.19 -1.07 -10.88
CA HIS A 40 17.85 -0.31 -11.95
C HIS A 40 17.09 0.98 -12.31
N LEU A 41 15.77 0.98 -12.24
CA LEU A 41 14.96 2.19 -12.41
C LEU A 41 15.16 3.16 -11.25
N ASP A 42 15.18 2.67 -10.00
CA ASP A 42 15.38 3.51 -8.81
C ASP A 42 16.73 4.25 -8.84
N VAL A 43 17.83 3.55 -9.16
CA VAL A 43 19.17 4.17 -9.19
C VAL A 43 19.31 5.22 -10.31
N ARG A 44 18.42 5.17 -11.31
CA ARG A 44 18.33 6.16 -12.40
C ARG A 44 17.30 7.25 -12.11
N ASN A 45 16.61 7.17 -10.98
CA ASN A 45 15.49 8.05 -10.63
C ASN A 45 14.39 8.06 -11.72
N GLU A 46 14.03 6.88 -12.22
CA GLU A 46 12.99 6.67 -13.22
C GLU A 46 11.78 5.91 -12.63
N PRO A 47 10.97 6.53 -11.77
CA PRO A 47 9.85 5.84 -11.12
C PRO A 47 8.72 5.59 -12.13
N LYS A 48 8.83 4.46 -12.84
CA LYS A 48 7.93 4.06 -13.92
C LYS A 48 7.17 2.79 -13.56
N MET A 49 5.97 2.66 -14.13
CA MET A 49 5.24 1.39 -14.14
C MET A 49 5.94 0.41 -15.09
N VAL A 50 5.90 -0.88 -14.75
CA VAL A 50 6.51 -1.92 -15.60
C VAL A 50 5.55 -3.08 -15.78
N LEU A 51 5.32 -3.44 -17.04
CA LEU A 51 4.61 -4.64 -17.46
C LEU A 51 5.62 -5.60 -18.10
N PHE A 52 5.96 -6.67 -17.39
CA PHE A 52 6.82 -7.74 -17.86
C PHE A 52 5.99 -8.75 -18.65
N GLU A 53 6.11 -8.72 -19.98
CA GLU A 53 5.25 -9.50 -20.89
C GLU A 53 5.75 -10.94 -21.14
N ASN A 54 6.98 -11.23 -20.71
CA ASN A 54 7.64 -12.50 -20.93
C ASN A 54 8.33 -13.01 -19.66
N VAL A 55 7.53 -13.57 -18.76
CA VAL A 55 7.99 -14.15 -17.49
C VAL A 55 7.66 -15.65 -17.43
N PRO A 56 8.40 -16.46 -16.66
CA PRO A 56 8.04 -17.85 -16.42
C PRO A 56 6.90 -17.98 -15.41
N ALA A 57 6.04 -18.97 -15.62
CA ALA A 57 5.21 -19.52 -14.54
C ALA A 57 6.08 -20.43 -13.66
N LEU A 58 5.63 -20.71 -12.44
CA LEU A 58 6.38 -21.54 -11.49
C LEU A 58 6.66 -22.98 -11.95
N ASN A 59 5.92 -23.50 -12.92
CA ASN A 59 6.20 -24.79 -13.57
C ASN A 59 7.36 -24.72 -14.59
N GLY A 60 8.00 -23.56 -14.76
CA GLY A 60 9.12 -23.32 -15.69
C GLY A 60 8.70 -23.05 -17.14
N GLN A 61 7.41 -23.10 -17.46
CA GLN A 61 6.91 -22.73 -18.78
C GLN A 61 6.72 -21.22 -18.88
N LYS A 62 6.60 -20.70 -20.11
CA LYS A 62 6.19 -19.31 -20.31
C LYS A 62 4.82 -19.08 -19.67
N SER A 63 4.73 -18.08 -18.81
CA SER A 63 3.47 -17.70 -18.16
C SER A 63 2.43 -17.27 -19.19
N GLY A 64 1.17 -17.66 -18.97
CA GLY A 64 0.02 -17.10 -19.68
C GLY A 64 -0.33 -15.67 -19.25
N PHE A 65 0.29 -15.18 -18.19
CA PHE A 65 0.06 -13.88 -17.57
C PHE A 65 1.33 -13.02 -17.62
N PRO A 66 1.28 -11.77 -18.10
CA PRO A 66 2.31 -10.80 -17.81
C PRO A 66 2.29 -10.43 -16.31
N MET A 67 3.39 -9.88 -15.81
CA MET A 67 3.47 -9.33 -14.46
C MET A 67 3.52 -7.81 -14.47
N PHE A 68 2.71 -7.17 -13.62
CA PHE A 68 2.64 -5.72 -13.50
C PHE A 68 3.10 -5.22 -12.13
N TYR A 69 3.86 -4.14 -12.14
CA TYR A 69 4.46 -3.51 -10.95
C TYR A 69 4.37 -1.98 -11.03
N ASN A 70 4.54 -1.34 -9.87
CA ASN A 70 4.72 0.10 -9.69
C ASN A 70 3.50 1.01 -9.98
N PRO A 71 2.22 0.60 -9.84
CA PRO A 71 1.11 1.53 -10.04
C PRO A 71 1.03 2.68 -9.03
N TRP A 72 1.72 2.58 -7.89
CA TRP A 72 1.75 3.58 -6.83
C TRP A 72 3.15 4.17 -6.59
N VAL A 73 4.13 3.89 -7.47
CA VAL A 73 5.52 4.33 -7.29
C VAL A 73 5.67 5.87 -7.26
N THR A 74 4.71 6.60 -7.83
CA THR A 74 4.61 8.06 -7.69
C THR A 74 3.25 8.47 -7.14
N ARG A 75 3.21 9.61 -6.43
CA ARG A 75 1.94 10.23 -6.02
C ARG A 75 1.05 10.61 -7.19
N GLN A 76 1.64 10.96 -8.33
CA GLN A 76 0.88 11.26 -9.54
C GLN A 76 0.12 10.02 -10.02
N TYR A 77 0.76 8.85 -10.08
CA TYR A 77 0.07 7.61 -10.46
C TYR A 77 -1.04 7.21 -9.49
N VAL A 78 -0.83 7.44 -8.19
CA VAL A 78 -1.88 7.25 -7.18
C VAL A 78 -3.06 8.18 -7.46
N ALA A 79 -2.80 9.46 -7.75
CA ALA A 79 -3.81 10.46 -8.08
C ALA A 79 -4.57 10.13 -9.38
N ASP A 80 -3.87 9.59 -10.39
CA ASP A 80 -4.49 9.12 -11.64
C ASP A 80 -5.43 7.95 -11.41
N SER A 81 -5.06 7.01 -10.53
CA SER A 81 -5.96 5.91 -10.16
C SER A 81 -7.26 6.41 -9.51
N LEU A 82 -7.25 7.62 -8.94
CA LEU A 82 -8.41 8.28 -8.34
C LEU A 82 -9.07 9.33 -9.26
N ASP A 83 -8.71 9.37 -10.54
CA ASP A 83 -9.18 10.35 -11.54
C ASP A 83 -8.95 11.82 -11.16
N MET A 84 -7.88 12.14 -10.43
CA MET A 84 -7.64 13.51 -9.95
C MET A 84 -7.04 14.45 -11.02
N GLY A 85 -6.51 13.90 -12.12
CA GLY A 85 -5.71 14.68 -13.06
C GLY A 85 -4.30 14.96 -12.53
N ASP A 86 -3.63 15.97 -13.10
CA ASP A 86 -2.29 16.36 -12.64
C ASP A 86 -2.38 17.12 -11.31
N ILE A 87 -1.70 16.61 -10.29
CA ILE A 87 -1.72 17.20 -8.95
C ILE A 87 -0.84 18.46 -8.91
N LYS A 88 -1.28 19.46 -8.14
CA LYS A 88 -0.51 20.70 -7.94
C LYS A 88 0.35 20.67 -6.69
N SER A 89 -0.02 19.83 -5.73
CA SER A 89 0.72 19.59 -4.50
C SER A 89 0.70 18.11 -4.14
N PRO A 90 1.80 17.55 -3.62
CA PRO A 90 1.84 16.17 -3.15
C PRO A 90 0.77 15.82 -2.09
N MET A 91 0.29 16.81 -1.33
CA MET A 91 -0.70 16.59 -0.27
C MET A 91 -2.12 16.35 -0.82
N GLU A 92 -2.43 16.80 -2.05
CA GLU A 92 -3.78 16.69 -2.62
C GLU A 92 -4.29 15.26 -2.64
N VAL A 93 -3.44 14.31 -3.03
CA VAL A 93 -3.81 12.89 -3.11
C VAL A 93 -4.09 12.28 -1.74
N SER A 94 -3.30 12.63 -0.71
CA SER A 94 -3.54 12.16 0.66
C SER A 94 -4.88 12.68 1.19
N LEU A 95 -5.24 13.94 0.89
CA LEU A 95 -6.53 14.52 1.29
C LEU A 95 -7.73 13.89 0.56
N GLU A 96 -7.61 13.59 -0.74
CA GLU A 96 -8.67 12.91 -1.48
C GLU A 96 -8.87 11.48 -0.95
N VAL A 97 -7.80 10.75 -0.65
CA VAL A 97 -7.89 9.42 -0.02
C VAL A 97 -8.65 9.49 1.31
N ALA A 98 -8.31 10.44 2.19
CA ALA A 98 -8.97 10.59 3.48
C ALA A 98 -10.46 10.96 3.36
N LYS A 99 -10.83 11.68 2.29
CA LYS A 99 -12.23 11.99 1.97
C LYS A 99 -12.98 10.76 1.46
N LEU A 100 -12.34 9.90 0.67
CA LEU A 100 -12.94 8.67 0.14
C LEU A 100 -13.08 7.60 1.23
N GLU A 101 -12.13 7.53 2.18
CA GLU A 101 -12.20 6.65 3.37
C GLU A 101 -13.48 6.86 4.20
N GLN A 102 -14.00 8.08 4.25
CA GLN A 102 -15.22 8.40 5.00
C GLN A 102 -16.52 8.09 4.22
N GLN A 103 -16.41 7.59 2.99
CA GLN A 103 -17.55 7.28 2.13
C GLN A 103 -17.77 5.78 2.06
N GLN A 104 -19.03 5.42 1.77
CA GLN A 104 -19.43 4.05 1.53
C GLN A 104 -20.06 3.99 0.14
N GLY A 105 -19.48 3.18 -0.73
CA GLY A 105 -19.95 2.98 -2.08
C GLY A 105 -21.11 1.99 -2.16
N LYS A 106 -21.26 1.36 -3.33
CA LYS A 106 -22.30 0.37 -3.59
C LYS A 106 -21.69 -0.83 -4.29
N VAL A 107 -22.31 -1.99 -4.12
CA VAL A 107 -21.97 -3.19 -4.89
C VAL A 107 -23.03 -3.45 -5.94
N GLU A 108 -22.60 -4.01 -7.07
CA GLU A 108 -23.48 -4.54 -8.11
C GLU A 108 -23.17 -6.03 -8.28
N VAL A 109 -24.16 -6.90 -8.08
CA VAL A 109 -23.97 -8.34 -8.33
C VAL A 109 -24.27 -8.65 -9.78
N ILE A 110 -23.30 -9.25 -10.47
CA ILE A 110 -23.43 -9.67 -11.87
C ILE A 110 -23.32 -11.19 -12.00
N ALA A 111 -24.02 -11.73 -13.00
CA ALA A 111 -23.98 -13.15 -13.32
C ALA A 111 -22.55 -13.60 -13.73
N PRO A 112 -22.11 -14.82 -13.38
CA PRO A 112 -20.77 -15.32 -13.69
C PRO A 112 -20.38 -15.19 -15.17
N GLU A 113 -21.31 -15.35 -16.10
CA GLU A 113 -21.07 -15.28 -17.55
C GLU A 113 -20.73 -13.85 -18.02
N LYS A 114 -21.01 -12.84 -17.18
CA LYS A 114 -20.68 -11.42 -17.43
C LYS A 114 -19.46 -10.94 -16.67
N ALA A 115 -18.86 -11.78 -15.82
CA ALA A 115 -17.71 -11.44 -14.99
C ALA A 115 -16.41 -11.80 -15.71
N PRO A 116 -15.54 -10.83 -16.06
CA PRO A 116 -14.26 -11.11 -16.70
C PRO A 116 -13.40 -12.14 -15.94
N VAL A 117 -13.39 -12.08 -14.60
CA VAL A 117 -12.62 -13.02 -13.78
C VAL A 117 -13.09 -14.48 -13.90
N LYS A 118 -14.29 -14.73 -14.44
CA LYS A 118 -14.87 -16.08 -14.61
C LYS A 118 -14.74 -16.62 -16.03
N GLU A 119 -14.04 -15.93 -16.92
CA GLU A 119 -13.84 -16.39 -18.31
C GLU A 119 -13.06 -17.71 -18.42
N VAL A 120 -12.14 -17.96 -17.49
CA VAL A 120 -11.43 -19.22 -17.31
C VAL A 120 -11.58 -19.67 -15.86
N VAL A 121 -12.01 -20.91 -15.66
CA VAL A 121 -12.23 -21.51 -14.34
C VAL A 121 -11.46 -22.81 -14.24
N LEU A 122 -10.55 -22.89 -13.27
CA LEU A 122 -9.73 -24.06 -12.96
C LEU A 122 -10.10 -24.55 -11.56
N THR A 123 -10.45 -25.84 -11.45
CA THR A 123 -10.84 -26.49 -10.19
C THR A 123 -10.19 -27.86 -10.06
N GLY A 124 -10.17 -28.41 -8.85
CA GLY A 124 -9.52 -29.70 -8.56
C GLY A 124 -8.04 -29.67 -8.93
N ASP A 125 -7.54 -30.70 -9.58
CA ASP A 125 -6.12 -30.79 -9.99
C ASP A 125 -5.69 -29.70 -10.99
N LYS A 126 -6.64 -29.03 -11.66
CA LYS A 126 -6.35 -27.92 -12.57
C LYS A 126 -6.09 -26.61 -11.83
N ALA A 127 -6.57 -26.47 -10.59
CA ALA A 127 -6.26 -25.32 -9.74
C ALA A 127 -4.83 -25.46 -9.18
N ASP A 128 -3.86 -25.49 -10.08
CA ASP A 128 -2.44 -25.68 -9.80
C ASP A 128 -1.75 -24.31 -9.74
N LEU A 129 -1.29 -23.92 -8.55
CA LEU A 129 -0.58 -22.67 -8.32
C LEU A 129 0.65 -22.49 -9.22
N ARG A 130 1.24 -23.58 -9.73
CA ARG A 130 2.44 -23.52 -10.58
C ARG A 130 2.19 -22.91 -11.96
N VAL A 131 0.93 -22.75 -12.37
CA VAL A 131 0.59 -22.09 -13.65
C VAL A 131 0.70 -20.57 -13.57
N LEU A 132 0.81 -20.01 -12.37
CA LEU A 132 0.95 -18.58 -12.14
C LEU A 132 2.44 -18.18 -12.08
N PRO A 133 2.79 -16.98 -12.56
CA PRO A 133 4.08 -16.39 -12.25
C PRO A 133 4.08 -15.95 -10.78
N MET A 134 5.14 -16.32 -10.04
CA MET A 134 5.35 -15.89 -8.66
C MET A 134 6.81 -15.47 -8.48
N PRO A 135 7.09 -14.22 -8.10
CA PRO A 135 8.44 -13.73 -7.99
C PRO A 135 9.18 -14.22 -6.73
N MET A 136 10.51 -14.20 -6.81
CA MET A 136 11.36 -14.11 -5.62
C MET A 136 11.73 -12.64 -5.41
N HIS A 137 11.46 -12.05 -4.23
CA HIS A 137 11.66 -10.62 -4.03
C HIS A 137 13.03 -10.26 -3.45
N GLN A 138 13.63 -11.15 -2.66
CA GLN A 138 14.94 -10.94 -2.05
C GLN A 138 15.73 -12.24 -1.93
N LYS A 139 17.06 -12.14 -1.99
CA LYS A 139 17.99 -13.28 -1.94
C LYS A 139 17.75 -14.24 -0.76
N GLY A 140 17.26 -13.73 0.38
CA GLY A 140 17.01 -14.51 1.59
C GLY A 140 15.60 -15.10 1.71
N ASP A 141 14.71 -14.82 0.75
CA ASP A 141 13.33 -15.27 0.79
C ASP A 141 13.23 -16.80 0.79
N ALA A 142 12.29 -17.34 1.57
CA ALA A 142 12.14 -18.78 1.76
C ALA A 142 11.50 -19.51 0.57
N GLY A 143 11.12 -18.80 -0.49
CA GLY A 143 10.45 -19.31 -1.67
C GLY A 143 9.79 -18.18 -2.47
N PRO A 144 9.01 -18.50 -3.50
CA PRO A 144 8.28 -17.49 -4.27
C PRO A 144 6.98 -17.10 -3.56
N TYR A 145 6.57 -15.84 -3.70
CA TYR A 145 5.40 -15.26 -3.04
C TYR A 145 4.53 -14.48 -4.03
N HIS A 146 3.24 -14.38 -3.73
CA HIS A 146 2.44 -13.23 -4.16
C HIS A 146 2.27 -12.27 -2.98
N THR A 147 2.45 -10.96 -3.18
CA THR A 147 2.35 -9.97 -2.09
C THR A 147 1.08 -9.13 -2.10
N MET A 148 0.05 -9.57 -2.84
CA MET A 148 -1.21 -8.85 -3.00
C MET A 148 -2.26 -9.13 -1.92
N THR A 149 -3.48 -8.64 -2.10
CA THR A 149 -4.52 -8.71 -1.07
C THR A 149 -5.18 -10.08 -0.98
N CYS A 150 -5.50 -10.45 0.26
CA CYS A 150 -6.46 -11.49 0.56
C CYS A 150 -7.77 -10.84 0.99
N ALA A 151 -8.90 -11.46 0.63
CA ALA A 151 -10.21 -11.09 1.16
C ALA A 151 -10.85 -12.26 1.91
N MET A 152 -11.43 -11.98 3.07
CA MET A 152 -12.21 -12.95 3.85
C MET A 152 -13.58 -12.36 4.19
N LYS A 153 -14.53 -13.26 4.45
CA LYS A 153 -15.87 -12.89 4.93
C LYS A 153 -15.94 -13.05 6.45
N GLY A 154 -16.62 -12.13 7.13
CA GLY A 154 -16.91 -12.26 8.56
C GLY A 154 -17.70 -13.53 8.86
N LEU A 155 -17.32 -14.24 9.94
CA LEU A 155 -17.99 -15.50 10.33
C LEU A 155 -19.41 -15.26 10.83
N ASN A 156 -19.59 -14.25 11.69
CA ASN A 156 -20.86 -13.96 12.35
C ASN A 156 -21.55 -12.70 11.81
N ALA A 157 -20.94 -11.97 10.87
CA ALA A 157 -21.45 -10.72 10.31
C ALA A 157 -21.17 -10.63 8.81
N ASP A 158 -22.06 -9.97 8.08
CA ASP A 158 -21.99 -9.87 6.61
C ASP A 158 -21.13 -8.68 6.17
N PHE A 159 -19.82 -8.82 6.34
CA PHE A 159 -18.82 -7.89 5.83
C PHE A 159 -17.65 -8.66 5.21
N TYR A 160 -16.89 -7.96 4.37
CA TYR A 160 -15.63 -8.45 3.82
C TYR A 160 -14.49 -7.55 4.29
N ASP A 161 -13.39 -8.16 4.69
CA ASP A 161 -12.13 -7.48 4.93
C ASP A 161 -11.17 -7.81 3.78
N ILE A 162 -10.46 -6.81 3.27
CA ILE A 162 -9.44 -6.94 2.23
C ILE A 162 -8.14 -6.42 2.84
N THR A 163 -7.15 -7.30 3.00
CA THR A 163 -5.87 -6.94 3.60
C THR A 163 -4.72 -7.39 2.70
N PHE A 164 -3.70 -6.53 2.53
CA PHE A 164 -2.45 -6.91 1.90
C PHE A 164 -1.73 -8.00 2.69
N THR A 165 -1.38 -9.08 2.01
CA THR A 165 -0.71 -10.23 2.63
C THR A 165 0.40 -10.73 1.72
N LYS A 166 1.40 -11.36 2.31
CA LYS A 166 2.32 -12.20 1.53
C LYS A 166 1.84 -13.63 1.58
N ASN A 167 1.90 -14.29 0.43
CA ASN A 167 1.40 -15.63 0.26
C ASN A 167 2.45 -16.49 -0.43
N LYS A 168 3.23 -17.23 0.37
CA LYS A 168 4.28 -18.13 -0.09
C LYS A 168 3.69 -19.38 -0.74
N PHE A 169 4.22 -19.76 -1.89
CA PHE A 169 3.99 -21.07 -2.46
C PHE A 169 4.59 -22.20 -1.60
N HIS A 170 3.84 -23.29 -1.41
CA HIS A 170 4.37 -24.52 -0.80
C HIS A 170 4.40 -25.68 -1.78
N ASP A 171 3.27 -25.90 -2.44
CA ASP A 171 3.05 -26.99 -3.39
C ASP A 171 1.84 -26.63 -4.28
N PRO A 172 1.48 -27.43 -5.31
CA PRO A 172 0.46 -27.06 -6.29
C PRO A 172 -0.90 -26.61 -5.74
N GLN A 173 -1.28 -27.06 -4.54
CA GLN A 173 -2.58 -26.78 -3.93
C GLN A 173 -2.47 -26.09 -2.57
N HIS A 174 -1.27 -25.73 -2.11
CA HIS A 174 -1.09 -25.07 -0.82
C HIS A 174 -0.20 -23.84 -0.91
N MET A 175 -0.63 -22.78 -0.24
CA MET A 175 0.13 -21.57 0.00
C MET A 175 -0.04 -21.10 1.44
N SER A 176 0.89 -20.31 1.95
CA SER A 176 0.79 -19.72 3.29
C SER A 176 -0.07 -18.46 3.28
N PHE A 177 -0.73 -18.17 4.39
CA PHE A 177 -1.44 -16.92 4.65
C PHE A 177 -0.70 -16.08 5.69
N SER A 178 -0.40 -14.81 5.40
CA SER A 178 0.23 -13.92 6.39
C SER A 178 -0.80 -13.30 7.33
N ALA A 179 -0.93 -13.86 8.54
CA ALA A 179 -1.76 -13.33 9.61
C ALA A 179 -0.90 -12.54 10.61
N HIS A 180 -0.86 -11.20 10.47
CA HIS A 180 -0.16 -10.36 11.45
C HIS A 180 -1.11 -9.99 12.59
N LYS A 181 -0.64 -10.18 13.83
CA LYS A 181 -1.37 -9.77 15.03
C LYS A 181 -1.84 -8.32 14.92
N HIS A 182 -3.05 -8.07 15.38
CA HIS A 182 -3.74 -6.77 15.35
C HIS A 182 -4.29 -6.35 13.98
N HIS A 183 -4.11 -7.14 12.92
CA HIS A 183 -4.82 -6.92 11.67
C HIS A 183 -6.18 -7.63 11.70
N HIS A 184 -7.20 -7.06 11.05
CA HIS A 184 -8.53 -7.63 11.04
C HIS A 184 -8.56 -9.05 10.48
N LEU A 185 -7.85 -9.29 9.37
CA LEU A 185 -7.80 -10.59 8.72
C LEU A 185 -7.21 -11.69 9.62
N GLU A 186 -6.29 -11.36 10.53
CA GLU A 186 -5.78 -12.30 11.55
C GLU A 186 -6.83 -12.61 12.61
N ALA A 187 -7.48 -11.58 13.15
CA ALA A 187 -8.56 -11.77 14.12
C ALA A 187 -9.71 -12.61 13.53
N MET A 188 -10.07 -12.39 12.27
CA MET A 188 -11.06 -13.20 11.55
C MET A 188 -10.61 -14.65 11.39
N ALA A 189 -9.38 -14.89 10.95
CA ALA A 189 -8.85 -16.25 10.83
C ALA A 189 -8.84 -17.00 12.17
N CYS A 190 -8.48 -16.31 13.26
CA CYS A 190 -8.56 -16.85 14.62
C CYS A 190 -10.00 -17.20 15.02
N GLU A 191 -10.99 -16.35 14.71
CA GLU A 191 -12.39 -16.62 15.03
C GLU A 191 -12.92 -17.92 14.36
N TYR A 192 -12.56 -18.14 13.10
CA TYR A 192 -12.86 -19.40 12.40
C TYR A 192 -12.17 -20.60 13.08
N GLU A 193 -10.89 -20.45 13.41
CA GLU A 193 -10.09 -21.51 14.00
C GLU A 193 -10.55 -21.90 15.41
N GLU A 194 -10.97 -20.94 16.24
CA GLU A 194 -11.55 -21.19 17.58
C GLU A 194 -12.80 -22.07 17.52
N LYS A 195 -13.57 -21.99 16.42
CA LYS A 195 -14.72 -22.86 16.17
C LYS A 195 -14.35 -24.13 15.40
N ASN A 196 -13.06 -24.37 15.15
CA ASN A 196 -12.54 -25.45 14.33
C ASN A 196 -13.17 -25.49 12.92
N LEU A 197 -13.42 -24.30 12.36
CA LEU A 197 -13.97 -24.11 11.03
C LEU A 197 -12.86 -23.75 10.05
N ARG A 198 -13.06 -24.13 8.79
CA ARG A 198 -12.22 -23.71 7.68
C ARG A 198 -12.64 -22.31 7.24
N ALA A 199 -11.70 -21.39 7.12
CA ALA A 199 -12.00 -19.99 6.82
C ALA A 199 -11.95 -19.74 5.30
N PRO A 200 -13.03 -19.28 4.66
CA PRO A 200 -13.01 -18.96 3.23
C PRO A 200 -12.14 -17.72 2.99
N VAL A 201 -11.20 -17.84 2.06
CA VAL A 201 -10.29 -16.76 1.68
C VAL A 201 -10.12 -16.74 0.17
N ILE A 202 -10.01 -15.55 -0.40
CA ILE A 202 -9.58 -15.37 -1.78
C ILE A 202 -8.30 -14.53 -1.83
N VAL A 203 -7.40 -14.83 -2.76
CA VAL A 203 -6.24 -13.99 -3.11
C VAL A 203 -6.57 -13.28 -4.42
N ILE A 204 -6.45 -11.95 -4.44
CA ILE A 204 -6.77 -11.11 -5.59
C ILE A 204 -5.46 -10.65 -6.22
N LEU A 205 -5.19 -11.10 -7.45
CA LEU A 205 -3.91 -10.89 -8.15
C LEU A 205 -4.10 -10.02 -9.39
N GLY A 206 -4.67 -8.83 -9.18
CA GLY A 206 -4.87 -7.80 -10.19
C GLY A 206 -6.27 -7.24 -10.15
N HIS A 207 -6.37 -5.92 -10.01
CA HIS A 207 -7.59 -5.12 -10.13
C HIS A 207 -7.17 -3.67 -10.43
N HIS A 208 -8.10 -2.80 -10.78
CA HIS A 208 -7.81 -1.37 -10.91
C HIS A 208 -7.09 -0.82 -9.64
N PRO A 209 -5.97 -0.07 -9.73
CA PRO A 209 -5.14 0.27 -8.57
C PRO A 209 -5.85 1.00 -7.41
N ALA A 210 -6.91 1.75 -7.69
CA ALA A 210 -7.74 2.38 -6.65
C ALA A 210 -8.44 1.36 -5.72
N PHE A 211 -8.75 0.15 -6.21
CA PHE A 211 -9.28 -0.94 -5.40
C PHE A 211 -8.32 -1.35 -4.28
N TYR A 212 -7.02 -1.40 -4.57
CA TYR A 212 -6.04 -1.75 -3.56
C TYR A 212 -5.76 -0.60 -2.60
N LEU A 213 -5.77 0.64 -3.10
CA LEU A 213 -5.60 1.80 -2.22
C LEU A 213 -6.69 1.85 -1.14
N SER A 214 -7.92 1.41 -1.45
CA SER A 214 -9.00 1.33 -0.45
C SER A 214 -8.74 0.32 0.66
N SER A 215 -8.02 -0.77 0.38
CA SER A 215 -7.63 -1.76 1.40
C SER A 215 -6.58 -1.23 2.40
N CYS A 216 -5.98 -0.08 2.09
CA CYS A 216 -5.06 0.62 2.99
C CYS A 216 -5.73 1.77 3.77
N ALA A 217 -7.04 1.97 3.59
CA ALA A 217 -7.82 2.92 4.38
C ALA A 217 -7.87 2.49 5.86
N MET A 218 -7.90 3.45 6.77
CA MET A 218 -7.94 3.19 8.21
C MET A 218 -9.38 3.01 8.68
N THR A 219 -9.95 1.85 8.35
CA THR A 219 -11.31 1.45 8.72
C THR A 219 -11.33 0.67 10.03
N ALA A 220 -12.48 0.64 10.70
CA ALA A 220 -12.66 -0.15 11.91
C ALA A 220 -13.07 -1.60 11.57
N MET A 221 -12.76 -2.55 12.47
CA MET A 221 -13.23 -3.93 12.37
C MET A 221 -14.74 -3.98 12.15
N GLY A 222 -15.17 -4.79 11.18
CA GLY A 222 -16.58 -4.89 10.76
C GLY A 222 -16.97 -3.92 9.64
N ASN A 223 -16.07 -3.03 9.20
CA ASN A 223 -16.23 -2.33 7.92
C ASN A 223 -16.31 -3.34 6.77
N ASN A 224 -17.11 -3.02 5.75
CA ASN A 224 -17.15 -3.82 4.53
C ASN A 224 -16.27 -3.16 3.46
N ASP A 225 -15.08 -3.72 3.26
CA ASP A 225 -14.06 -3.13 2.38
C ASP A 225 -14.47 -3.14 0.90
N TYR A 226 -15.45 -3.95 0.49
CA TYR A 226 -16.03 -3.84 -0.85
C TYR A 226 -16.78 -2.52 -1.07
N LEU A 227 -17.42 -1.99 -0.03
CA LEU A 227 -18.07 -0.67 -0.09
C LEU A 227 -17.04 0.45 -0.10
N THR A 228 -15.95 0.31 0.67
CA THR A 228 -14.82 1.24 0.64
C THR A 228 -14.12 1.21 -0.72
N ALA A 229 -13.90 0.03 -1.31
CA ALA A 229 -13.35 -0.12 -2.66
C ALA A 229 -14.22 0.57 -3.71
N SER A 230 -15.54 0.42 -3.63
CA SER A 230 -16.45 1.16 -4.51
C SER A 230 -16.32 2.68 -4.37
N ALA A 231 -16.16 3.20 -3.14
CA ALA A 231 -15.94 4.63 -2.94
C ALA A 231 -14.65 5.10 -3.64
N PHE A 232 -13.55 4.35 -3.52
CA PHE A 232 -12.27 4.68 -4.16
C PHE A 232 -12.31 4.56 -5.68
N LEU A 233 -13.03 3.55 -6.20
CA LEU A 233 -13.27 3.40 -7.64
C LEU A 233 -14.17 4.50 -8.19
N LYS A 234 -14.96 5.18 -7.34
CA LYS A 234 -15.99 6.18 -7.72
C LYS A 234 -17.10 5.60 -8.61
N GLU A 235 -17.33 4.29 -8.51
CA GLU A 235 -18.37 3.54 -9.20
C GLU A 235 -18.74 2.27 -8.41
N PRO A 236 -19.88 1.62 -8.69
CA PRO A 236 -20.24 0.38 -8.00
C PRO A 236 -19.18 -0.70 -8.19
N LEU A 237 -18.75 -1.36 -7.10
CA LEU A 237 -17.89 -2.53 -7.21
C LEU A 237 -18.72 -3.71 -7.73
N ARG A 238 -18.37 -4.21 -8.91
CA ARG A 238 -19.05 -5.39 -9.47
C ARG A 238 -18.54 -6.65 -8.80
N LEU A 239 -19.46 -7.44 -8.29
CA LEU A 239 -19.20 -8.70 -7.62
C LEU A 239 -19.87 -9.85 -8.37
N THR A 240 -19.31 -11.04 -8.28
CA THR A 240 -19.91 -12.26 -8.82
C THR A 240 -19.78 -13.41 -7.82
N PRO A 241 -20.66 -14.42 -7.84
CA PRO A 241 -20.56 -15.55 -6.92
C PRO A 241 -19.23 -16.30 -7.04
N SER A 242 -18.71 -16.75 -5.90
CA SER A 242 -17.53 -17.61 -5.83
C SER A 242 -17.74 -18.92 -6.58
N THR A 243 -16.68 -19.46 -7.16
CA THR A 243 -16.71 -20.80 -7.77
C THR A 243 -16.80 -21.90 -6.72
N THR A 244 -16.18 -21.71 -5.55
CA THR A 244 -16.13 -22.67 -4.44
C THR A 244 -17.39 -22.63 -3.58
N TRP A 245 -17.87 -21.44 -3.22
CA TRP A 245 -18.93 -21.27 -2.22
C TRP A 245 -20.24 -20.68 -2.79
N GLY A 246 -20.30 -20.35 -4.09
CA GLY A 246 -21.46 -19.70 -4.70
C GLY A 246 -21.77 -18.36 -4.03
N ASP A 247 -23.06 -18.04 -3.89
CA ASP A 247 -23.53 -16.76 -3.32
C ASP A 247 -23.19 -16.56 -1.83
N LYS A 248 -22.62 -17.57 -1.16
CA LYS A 248 -22.16 -17.45 0.23
C LYS A 248 -20.93 -16.54 0.34
N PHE A 249 -20.14 -16.46 -0.72
CA PHE A 249 -18.95 -15.61 -0.81
C PHE A 249 -18.91 -14.93 -2.19
N MET A 250 -18.84 -13.60 -2.18
CA MET A 250 -18.80 -12.79 -3.39
C MET A 250 -17.36 -12.38 -3.70
N VAL A 251 -16.97 -12.46 -4.97
CA VAL A 251 -15.63 -12.11 -5.44
C VAL A 251 -15.67 -10.92 -6.40
N PRO A 252 -14.63 -10.05 -6.46
CA PRO A 252 -14.59 -8.94 -7.41
C PRO A 252 -14.63 -9.44 -8.85
N ALA A 253 -15.68 -9.06 -9.58
CA ALA A 253 -15.95 -9.62 -10.92
C ALA A 253 -14.92 -9.16 -11.97
N ASP A 254 -14.33 -7.97 -11.74
CA ASP A 254 -13.40 -7.30 -12.64
C ASP A 254 -11.93 -7.58 -12.34
N ALA A 255 -11.64 -8.41 -11.34
CA ALA A 255 -10.28 -8.86 -11.06
C ALA A 255 -9.67 -9.61 -12.26
N GLU A 256 -8.35 -9.54 -12.35
CA GLU A 256 -7.59 -10.23 -13.39
C GLU A 256 -7.48 -11.72 -13.10
N VAL A 257 -7.06 -12.07 -11.88
CA VAL A 257 -6.88 -13.44 -11.40
C VAL A 257 -7.31 -13.51 -9.93
N ILE A 258 -8.07 -14.55 -9.57
CA ILE A 258 -8.46 -14.87 -8.20
C ILE A 258 -8.09 -16.31 -7.89
N ILE A 259 -7.45 -16.52 -6.74
CA ILE A 259 -7.24 -17.83 -6.13
C ILE A 259 -8.26 -17.95 -5.00
N GLU A 260 -9.16 -18.92 -5.07
CA GLU A 260 -10.08 -19.26 -3.99
C GLU A 260 -9.51 -20.42 -3.17
N GLY A 261 -9.63 -20.36 -1.85
CA GLY A 261 -9.19 -21.44 -0.98
C GLY A 261 -9.69 -21.33 0.46
N GLU A 262 -9.32 -22.31 1.28
CA GLU A 262 -9.73 -22.37 2.68
C GLU A 262 -8.52 -22.40 3.60
N ILE A 263 -8.54 -21.55 4.62
CA ILE A 263 -7.54 -21.59 5.70
C ILE A 263 -7.84 -22.80 6.58
N LEU A 264 -6.85 -23.68 6.71
CA LEU A 264 -6.93 -24.92 7.45
C LEU A 264 -6.77 -24.69 8.97
N PRO A 265 -7.76 -25.05 9.81
CA PRO A 265 -7.64 -24.89 11.26
C PRO A 265 -6.53 -25.79 11.82
N GLY A 266 -5.68 -25.23 12.68
CA GLY A 266 -4.56 -25.93 13.32
C GLY A 266 -3.38 -26.28 12.42
N VAL A 267 -3.47 -26.08 11.10
CA VAL A 267 -2.38 -26.41 10.16
C VAL A 267 -1.51 -25.18 9.94
N ARG A 268 -0.20 -25.36 10.05
CA ARG A 268 0.80 -24.30 9.90
C ARG A 268 1.99 -24.76 9.07
N LYS A 269 2.56 -23.86 8.27
CA LYS A 269 3.82 -24.06 7.52
C LYS A 269 4.70 -22.82 7.61
N SER A 270 6.02 -23.02 7.46
CA SER A 270 7.01 -21.94 7.52
C SER A 270 6.92 -21.01 6.31
N GLN A 271 6.59 -19.75 6.58
CA GLN A 271 6.49 -18.70 5.57
C GLN A 271 7.77 -17.85 5.46
N ASN A 272 8.59 -17.75 6.50
CA ASN A 272 9.79 -16.90 6.52
C ASN A 272 11.10 -17.72 6.49
N PRO A 273 12.27 -17.13 6.18
CA PRO A 273 12.58 -15.69 6.03
C PRO A 273 11.92 -14.99 4.84
N PHE A 274 11.69 -13.68 4.97
CA PHE A 274 11.15 -12.81 3.93
C PHE A 274 11.57 -11.35 4.16
N GLY A 275 12.01 -10.64 3.12
CA GLY A 275 12.34 -9.21 3.20
C GLY A 275 11.11 -8.34 3.47
N GLU A 276 11.08 -7.59 4.57
CA GLU A 276 9.94 -6.73 4.91
C GLU A 276 10.17 -5.22 4.66
N ILE A 277 9.15 -4.42 4.94
CA ILE A 277 9.05 -3.01 4.54
C ILE A 277 10.18 -2.11 5.07
N LEU A 278 10.84 -2.48 6.18
CA LEU A 278 11.96 -1.73 6.76
C LEU A 278 13.31 -2.13 6.16
N GLY A 279 13.33 -3.08 5.21
CA GLY A 279 14.55 -3.55 4.56
C GLY A 279 15.26 -4.68 5.31
N TYR A 280 14.62 -5.29 6.33
CA TYR A 280 15.18 -6.41 7.07
C TYR A 280 14.49 -7.73 6.70
N ALA A 281 15.18 -8.85 6.88
CA ALA A 281 14.54 -10.16 6.76
C ALA A 281 13.78 -10.51 8.05
N GLN A 282 12.53 -10.92 7.92
CA GLN A 282 11.77 -11.43 9.06
C GLN A 282 12.29 -12.79 9.50
N PRO A 283 12.29 -13.07 10.82
CA PRO A 283 12.67 -14.39 11.32
C PRO A 283 11.68 -15.45 10.87
N LYS A 284 12.13 -16.71 10.88
CA LYS A 284 11.29 -17.88 10.60
C LYS A 284 10.02 -17.82 11.45
N MET A 285 8.88 -18.04 10.80
CA MET A 285 7.56 -17.99 11.40
C MET A 285 6.67 -19.00 10.67
N ASP A 286 5.95 -19.80 11.45
CA ASP A 286 4.92 -20.71 10.94
C ASP A 286 3.57 -19.98 10.97
N VAL A 287 2.86 -20.03 9.86
CA VAL A 287 1.60 -19.29 9.63
C VAL A 287 0.52 -20.21 9.06
N PRO A 288 -0.77 -19.82 9.10
CA PRO A 288 -1.85 -20.62 8.54
C PRO A 288 -1.63 -21.00 7.07
N VAL A 289 -2.17 -22.15 6.68
CA VAL A 289 -2.08 -22.67 5.31
C VAL A 289 -3.43 -22.51 4.63
N ILE A 290 -3.41 -21.98 3.41
CA ILE A 290 -4.54 -21.97 2.48
C ILE A 290 -4.45 -23.25 1.64
N GLU A 291 -5.52 -24.04 1.64
CA GLU A 291 -5.74 -25.10 0.67
C GLU A 291 -6.57 -24.54 -0.49
N VAL A 292 -6.00 -24.56 -1.70
CA VAL A 292 -6.59 -23.95 -2.91
C VAL A 292 -7.70 -24.84 -3.46
N THR A 293 -8.84 -24.23 -3.76
CA THR A 293 -10.02 -24.91 -4.28
C THR A 293 -10.30 -24.55 -5.74
N ALA A 294 -10.03 -23.30 -6.14
CA ALA A 294 -10.22 -22.83 -7.49
C ALA A 294 -9.23 -21.71 -7.87
N ILE A 295 -8.92 -21.60 -9.15
CA ILE A 295 -8.27 -20.42 -9.74
C ILE A 295 -9.18 -19.96 -10.87
N THR A 296 -9.63 -18.70 -10.82
CA THR A 296 -10.45 -18.10 -11.88
C THR A 296 -9.80 -16.84 -12.40
N HIS A 297 -9.79 -16.64 -13.72
CA HIS A 297 -9.15 -15.47 -14.31
C HIS A 297 -9.78 -15.01 -15.63
N ARG A 298 -9.47 -13.76 -15.97
CA ARG A 298 -9.70 -13.15 -17.29
C ARG A 298 -8.79 -13.78 -18.34
N ARG A 299 -9.28 -13.94 -19.57
CA ARG A 299 -8.42 -14.33 -20.71
C ARG A 299 -7.44 -13.20 -21.00
N GLY A 300 -6.15 -13.53 -21.04
CA GLY A 300 -5.09 -12.52 -21.14
C GLY A 300 -4.98 -11.64 -19.90
N GLY A 301 -5.40 -12.16 -18.73
CA GLY A 301 -5.31 -11.45 -17.47
C GLY A 301 -3.86 -11.12 -17.08
N ILE A 302 -3.70 -10.15 -16.18
CA ILE A 302 -2.42 -9.65 -15.68
C ILE A 302 -2.26 -10.06 -14.22
N VAL A 303 -1.09 -10.59 -13.84
CA VAL A 303 -0.76 -10.80 -12.42
C VAL A 303 -0.04 -9.57 -11.89
N GLU A 304 -0.65 -8.89 -10.94
CA GLU A 304 -0.02 -7.76 -10.25
C GLU A 304 0.76 -8.23 -9.03
N ASP A 305 1.90 -7.59 -8.76
CA ASP A 305 2.66 -7.76 -7.54
C ASP A 305 3.42 -6.45 -7.22
N PHE A 306 3.93 -6.32 -6.01
CA PHE A 306 4.82 -5.20 -5.66
C PHE A 306 6.14 -5.70 -5.07
N TRP A 307 7.12 -4.79 -4.95
CA TRP A 307 8.38 -5.09 -4.29
C TRP A 307 8.33 -4.63 -2.82
N PRO A 308 8.38 -5.54 -1.83
CA PRO A 308 8.41 -5.15 -0.43
C PRO A 308 9.64 -4.27 -0.09
N GLY A 309 9.40 -3.10 0.50
CA GLY A 309 10.46 -2.16 0.86
C GLY A 309 10.88 -1.25 -0.29
N HIS A 310 10.03 -1.15 -1.31
CA HIS A 310 10.17 -0.24 -2.45
C HIS A 310 9.21 0.95 -2.34
N MET A 311 9.44 2.01 -3.12
CA MET A 311 8.62 3.21 -3.14
C MET A 311 7.14 2.94 -3.43
N ASP A 312 6.84 1.97 -4.30
CA ASP A 312 5.48 1.53 -4.60
C ASP A 312 4.74 1.05 -3.33
N HIS A 313 5.40 0.20 -2.54
CA HIS A 313 4.88 -0.30 -1.26
C HIS A 313 4.81 0.81 -0.19
N TRP A 314 5.79 1.70 -0.14
CA TRP A 314 5.80 2.78 0.83
C TRP A 314 4.64 3.75 0.61
N ASN A 315 4.46 4.24 -0.62
CA ASN A 315 3.36 5.13 -1.01
C ASN A 315 1.99 4.51 -0.76
N LEU A 316 1.80 3.26 -1.18
CA LEU A 316 0.55 2.53 -1.05
C LEU A 316 -0.01 2.55 0.38
N GLY A 317 0.85 2.45 1.40
CA GLY A 317 0.39 2.53 2.79
C GLY A 317 0.73 3.81 3.54
N SER A 318 1.48 4.75 2.96
CA SER A 318 1.75 6.05 3.60
C SER A 318 0.69 7.09 3.24
N ILE A 319 0.28 7.17 1.98
CA ILE A 319 -0.65 8.19 1.48
C ILE A 319 -2.00 8.14 2.21
N PRO A 320 -2.63 6.97 2.44
CA PRO A 320 -3.85 6.91 3.25
C PRO A 320 -3.64 7.41 4.68
N LYS A 321 -2.56 6.96 5.33
CA LYS A 321 -2.25 7.32 6.73
C LYS A 321 -2.00 8.81 6.90
N GLU A 322 -1.26 9.42 5.98
CA GLU A 322 -1.05 10.87 5.95
C GLU A 322 -2.38 11.62 5.92
N GLY A 323 -3.28 11.23 5.01
CA GLY A 323 -4.58 11.89 4.86
C GLY A 323 -5.46 11.80 6.10
N SER A 324 -5.62 10.59 6.65
CA SER A 324 -6.46 10.37 7.83
C SER A 324 -5.87 11.03 9.07
N THR A 325 -4.55 10.95 9.25
CA THR A 325 -3.86 11.59 10.37
C THR A 325 -3.90 13.12 10.24
N TYR A 326 -3.80 13.67 9.03
CA TYR A 326 -4.00 15.10 8.79
C TYR A 326 -5.37 15.56 9.31
N ASN A 327 -6.43 14.82 8.99
CA ASN A 327 -7.78 15.14 9.47
C ASN A 327 -7.92 15.07 10.99
N VAL A 328 -7.22 14.14 11.65
CA VAL A 328 -7.19 14.03 13.11
C VAL A 328 -6.43 15.20 13.75
N ILE A 329 -5.24 15.52 13.24
CA ILE A 329 -4.43 16.64 13.75
C ILE A 329 -5.15 17.98 13.56
N ARG A 330 -5.73 18.21 12.37
CA ARG A 330 -6.44 19.45 12.04
C ARG A 330 -7.55 19.82 13.02
N LYS A 331 -8.18 18.84 13.69
CA LYS A 331 -9.21 19.10 14.70
C LYS A 331 -8.67 19.86 15.92
N ASN A 332 -7.41 19.64 16.29
CA ASN A 332 -6.80 20.22 17.49
C ASN A 332 -5.63 21.16 17.20
N VAL A 333 -5.10 21.15 15.97
CA VAL A 333 -4.09 22.06 15.43
C VAL A 333 -4.58 22.54 14.05
N PRO A 334 -5.51 23.51 14.01
CA PRO A 334 -6.14 23.96 12.75
C PRO A 334 -5.16 24.53 11.72
N GLY A 335 -4.00 25.00 12.18
CA GLY A 335 -2.92 25.54 11.36
C GLY A 335 -2.07 24.50 10.61
N ILE A 336 -2.35 23.19 10.71
CA ILE A 336 -1.62 22.18 9.92
C ILE A 336 -1.72 22.47 8.42
N GLN A 337 -0.57 22.45 7.74
CA GLN A 337 -0.44 22.70 6.30
C GLN A 337 -0.26 21.40 5.51
N ALA A 338 0.59 20.50 6.01
CA ALA A 338 0.91 19.24 5.35
C ALA A 338 1.46 18.21 6.34
N ILE A 339 1.38 16.94 5.95
CA ILE A 339 2.00 15.81 6.65
C ILE A 339 2.61 14.86 5.63
N HIS A 340 3.78 14.31 5.92
CA HIS A 340 4.46 13.38 5.03
C HIS A 340 5.18 12.27 5.79
N LEU A 341 5.01 11.03 5.32
CA LEU A 341 5.78 9.86 5.73
C LEU A 341 6.84 9.56 4.66
N PRO A 342 8.08 10.04 4.80
CA PRO A 342 9.10 9.93 3.77
C PRO A 342 9.61 8.50 3.57
N ALA A 343 10.19 8.27 2.40
CA ALA A 343 10.86 7.01 2.04
C ALA A 343 12.06 6.69 2.94
N SER A 344 12.75 7.70 3.46
CA SER A 344 13.84 7.56 4.46
C SER A 344 13.38 6.91 5.77
N GLY A 345 12.11 7.07 6.12
CA GLY A 345 11.42 6.38 7.22
C GLY A 345 10.60 5.18 6.78
N CYS A 346 10.86 4.64 5.59
CA CYS A 346 10.14 3.51 4.97
C CYS A 346 8.62 3.75 4.88
N GLY A 347 8.19 5.01 4.77
CA GLY A 347 6.77 5.39 4.76
C GLY A 347 6.01 5.02 6.04
N ARG A 348 6.70 4.77 7.17
CA ARG A 348 6.09 4.31 8.43
C ARG A 348 6.69 4.92 9.70
N CYS A 349 8.01 5.00 9.78
CA CYS A 349 8.73 5.25 11.03
C CYS A 349 9.08 6.72 11.28
N ILE A 350 9.07 7.56 10.24
CA ILE A 350 9.30 9.00 10.35
C ILE A 350 8.08 9.71 9.79
N CYS A 351 7.66 10.80 10.44
CA CYS A 351 6.58 11.67 10.03
C CYS A 351 7.04 13.13 10.11
N TYR A 352 6.82 13.88 9.06
CA TYR A 352 7.06 15.32 8.98
C TYR A 352 5.73 16.04 8.95
N ILE A 353 5.57 17.07 9.77
CA ILE A 353 4.31 17.83 9.90
C ILE A 353 4.65 19.31 9.76
N SER A 354 4.05 19.99 8.78
CA SER A 354 4.15 21.44 8.66
C SER A 354 2.94 22.10 9.29
N ILE A 355 3.17 23.10 10.14
CA ILE A 355 2.11 23.87 10.79
C ILE A 355 2.36 25.37 10.66
N LYS A 356 1.28 26.13 10.52
CA LYS A 356 1.25 27.54 10.86
C LYS A 356 0.99 27.67 12.36
N LYS A 357 2.05 27.80 13.14
CA LYS A 357 2.01 27.79 14.60
C LYS A 357 1.28 29.01 15.17
N GLU A 358 0.28 28.77 16.03
CA GLU A 358 -0.47 29.79 16.78
C GLU A 358 -0.18 29.71 18.29
N PHE A 359 0.17 28.54 18.82
CA PHE A 359 0.59 28.36 20.21
C PHE A 359 1.90 27.56 20.30
N GLU A 360 2.76 27.90 21.28
CA GLU A 360 4.09 27.27 21.42
C GLU A 360 4.04 25.76 21.64
N ASN A 361 2.94 25.23 22.17
CA ASN A 361 2.77 23.81 22.47
C ASN A 361 2.09 23.01 21.35
N GLU A 362 1.72 23.62 20.24
CA GLU A 362 1.13 22.92 19.10
C GLU A 362 2.02 21.85 18.46
N PRO A 363 3.35 22.04 18.33
CA PRO A 363 4.25 21.01 17.82
C PRO A 363 4.16 19.70 18.60
N ASN A 364 4.23 19.77 19.93
CA ASN A 364 4.10 18.60 20.80
C ASN A 364 2.72 17.95 20.67
N LYS A 365 1.64 18.75 20.59
CA LYS A 365 0.28 18.23 20.40
C LYS A 365 0.13 17.51 19.05
N ALA A 366 0.65 18.07 17.96
CA ALA A 366 0.62 17.46 16.64
C ALA A 366 1.40 16.14 16.61
N GLY A 367 2.60 16.12 17.21
CA GLY A 367 3.42 14.90 17.33
C GLY A 367 2.73 13.81 18.14
N MET A 368 2.12 14.15 19.29
CA MET A 368 1.37 13.19 20.10
C MET A 368 0.17 12.60 19.33
N GLN A 369 -0.59 13.43 18.61
CA GLN A 369 -1.69 12.94 17.78
C GLN A 369 -1.21 12.01 16.66
N ALA A 370 -0.07 12.31 16.04
CA ALA A 370 0.52 11.42 15.04
C ALA A 370 0.91 10.05 15.63
N PHE A 371 1.45 10.01 16.85
CA PHE A 371 1.77 8.74 17.53
C PHE A 371 0.53 7.92 17.90
N VAL A 372 -0.56 8.57 18.31
CA VAL A 372 -1.83 7.88 18.60
C VAL A 372 -2.41 7.25 17.33
N GLU A 373 -2.34 7.97 16.22
CA GLU A 373 -2.92 7.52 14.95
C GLU A 373 -2.04 6.47 14.24
N MET A 374 -0.72 6.56 14.40
CA MET A 374 0.25 5.73 13.68
C MET A 374 1.08 4.85 14.62
N PRO A 375 0.65 3.61 14.91
CA PRO A 375 1.34 2.73 15.87
C PRO A 375 2.75 2.28 15.42
N ASN A 376 3.13 2.55 14.16
CA ASN A 376 4.43 2.19 13.61
C ASN A 376 5.45 3.35 13.65
N LEU A 377 5.01 4.53 14.08
CA LEU A 377 5.80 5.76 14.04
C LEU A 377 6.87 5.75 15.15
N LYS A 378 8.06 6.25 14.84
CA LYS A 378 9.19 6.38 15.77
C LYS A 378 9.60 7.83 16.00
N LEU A 379 9.47 8.67 14.97
CA LEU A 379 9.91 10.06 14.99
C LEU A 379 8.85 10.94 14.32
N ALA A 380 8.40 11.98 15.03
CA ALA A 380 7.66 13.08 14.46
C ALA A 380 8.56 14.33 14.44
N VAL A 381 8.69 15.00 13.30
CA VAL A 381 9.37 16.29 13.17
C VAL A 381 8.34 17.32 12.75
N ILE A 382 8.19 18.39 13.54
CA ILE A 382 7.27 19.47 13.25
C ILE A 382 8.07 20.67 12.77
N VAL A 383 7.63 21.29 11.67
CA VAL A 383 8.27 22.44 11.03
C VAL A 383 7.24 23.54 10.76
N ASP A 384 7.69 24.78 10.55
CA ASP A 384 6.79 25.88 10.19
C ASP A 384 6.22 25.72 8.76
N GLU A 385 5.27 26.59 8.41
CA GLU A 385 4.59 26.63 7.10
C GLU A 385 5.51 26.95 5.91
N ASP A 386 6.72 27.44 6.16
CA ASP A 386 7.70 27.77 5.11
C ASP A 386 8.53 26.57 4.64
N VAL A 387 8.44 25.43 5.33
CA VAL A 387 9.23 24.22 5.04
C VAL A 387 8.37 23.21 4.30
N ASP A 388 8.81 22.84 3.09
CA ASP A 388 8.16 21.75 2.34
C ASP A 388 8.50 20.39 2.93
N VAL A 389 7.51 19.75 3.58
CA VAL A 389 7.66 18.42 4.19
C VAL A 389 7.88 17.30 3.18
N PHE A 390 7.57 17.51 1.89
CA PHE A 390 7.88 16.53 0.83
C PHE A 390 9.32 16.66 0.31
N ASN A 391 10.05 17.69 0.75
CA ASN A 391 11.47 17.88 0.52
C ASN A 391 12.25 17.64 1.83
N GLU A 392 12.69 16.41 2.04
CA GLU A 392 13.42 16.02 3.25
C GLU A 392 14.66 16.88 3.52
N ARG A 393 15.31 17.43 2.48
CA ARG A 393 16.46 18.33 2.67
C ARG A 393 16.06 19.63 3.36
N GLU A 394 14.86 20.16 3.10
CA GLU A 394 14.35 21.35 3.78
C GLU A 394 13.94 21.06 5.21
N VAL A 395 13.32 19.90 5.47
CA VAL A 395 13.00 19.46 6.83
C VAL A 395 14.27 19.33 7.67
N MET A 396 15.30 18.66 7.14
CA MET A 396 16.56 18.51 7.87
C MET A 396 17.33 19.83 8.02
N TRP A 397 17.17 20.78 7.09
CA TRP A 397 17.66 22.15 7.26
C TRP A 397 16.98 22.86 8.43
N ALA A 398 15.65 22.76 8.55
CA ALA A 398 14.91 23.31 9.68
C ALA A 398 15.36 22.68 11.00
N VAL A 399 15.49 21.34 11.05
CA VAL A 399 16.03 20.62 12.22
C VAL A 399 17.40 21.16 12.63
N ALA A 400 18.31 21.32 11.68
CA ALA A 400 19.67 21.76 11.97
C ALA A 400 19.79 23.23 12.41
N THR A 401 18.82 24.08 12.06
CA THR A 401 18.93 25.53 12.22
C THR A 401 17.95 26.14 13.22
N ARG A 402 16.89 25.42 13.61
CA ARG A 402 15.83 25.91 14.50
C ARG A 402 15.78 25.17 15.85
N VAL A 403 16.24 23.92 15.91
CA VAL A 403 16.13 23.06 17.10
C VAL A 403 17.19 23.41 18.14
N HIS A 404 16.73 23.72 19.35
CA HIS A 404 17.53 23.69 20.57
C HIS A 404 17.47 22.28 21.17
N TRP A 405 18.52 21.48 20.93
CA TRP A 405 18.56 20.04 21.23
C TRP A 405 18.27 19.64 22.68
N ASP A 406 18.44 20.54 23.65
CA ASP A 406 18.16 20.32 25.07
C ASP A 406 16.71 20.64 25.47
N LYS A 407 15.93 21.28 24.59
CA LYS A 407 14.59 21.82 24.89
C LYS A 407 13.52 21.34 23.93
N ASP A 408 13.85 21.20 22.66
CA ASP A 408 12.89 21.03 21.58
C ASP A 408 12.76 19.55 21.16
N ILE A 409 13.13 18.64 22.08
CA ILE A 409 13.07 17.20 21.88
C ILE A 409 12.29 16.57 23.03
N GLU A 410 11.15 15.98 22.70
CA GLU A 410 10.39 15.16 23.64
C GLU A 410 10.69 13.69 23.38
N ILE A 411 11.02 12.96 24.45
CA ILE A 411 11.26 11.53 24.41
C ILE A 411 10.16 10.84 25.22
N ILE A 412 9.37 10.01 24.54
CA ILE A 412 8.29 9.25 25.17
C ILE A 412 8.71 7.78 25.18
N ARG A 413 8.74 7.17 26.37
CA ARG A 413 9.17 5.79 26.60
C ARG A 413 7.96 4.87 26.76
N GLU A 414 8.20 3.57 26.57
CA GLU A 414 7.20 2.52 26.80
C GLU A 414 5.93 2.69 25.93
N VAL A 415 6.11 3.16 24.70
CA VAL A 415 5.05 3.29 23.69
C VAL A 415 5.21 2.18 22.66
N GLN A 416 4.08 1.63 22.19
CA GLN A 416 4.09 0.67 21.10
C GLN A 416 4.80 1.27 19.88
N SER A 417 5.69 0.48 19.28
CA SER A 417 6.36 0.81 18.02
C SER A 417 6.24 -0.33 17.02
N PHE A 418 6.77 -0.15 15.81
CA PHE A 418 6.52 -1.06 14.71
C PHE A 418 7.06 -2.50 14.91
N ARG A 419 8.25 -2.62 15.53
CA ARG A 419 8.93 -3.90 15.77
C ARG A 419 9.60 -3.87 17.13
N GLY A 420 9.54 -4.98 17.87
CA GLY A 420 10.17 -5.06 19.19
C GLY A 420 11.67 -4.74 19.19
N TRP A 421 12.39 -5.09 18.12
CA TRP A 421 13.83 -4.81 17.99
C TRP A 421 14.16 -3.34 17.70
N LEU A 422 13.17 -2.51 17.33
CA LEU A 422 13.35 -1.05 17.23
C LEU A 422 13.25 -0.34 18.58
N GLY A 423 12.83 -1.05 19.64
CA GLY A 423 12.53 -0.48 20.95
C GLY A 423 11.23 0.30 21.00
N ASP A 424 10.79 0.61 22.22
CA ASP A 424 9.50 1.21 22.59
C ASP A 424 9.60 2.71 22.94
N THR A 425 10.71 3.35 22.57
CA THR A 425 10.90 4.79 22.73
C THR A 425 10.66 5.50 21.41
N VAL A 426 9.90 6.61 21.46
CA VAL A 426 9.60 7.48 20.32
C VAL A 426 10.00 8.92 20.64
N ALA A 427 10.18 9.75 19.61
CA ALA A 427 10.63 11.13 19.76
C ALA A 427 9.80 12.13 18.95
N ILE A 428 9.58 13.31 19.53
CA ILE A 428 9.08 14.50 18.83
C ILE A 428 10.25 15.49 18.74
N ILE A 429 10.47 16.06 17.56
CA ILE A 429 11.38 17.19 17.36
C ILE A 429 10.53 18.40 16.95
N ASP A 430 10.56 19.43 17.77
CA ASP A 430 10.02 20.75 17.41
C ASP A 430 11.10 21.55 16.69
N ALA A 431 10.99 21.61 15.36
CA ALA A 431 11.85 22.44 14.51
C ALA A 431 11.13 23.73 14.06
N THR A 432 10.17 24.22 14.86
CA THR A 432 9.46 25.48 14.58
C THR A 432 10.16 26.69 15.22
N ILE A 433 9.98 27.88 14.64
CA ILE A 433 10.48 29.12 15.21
C ILE A 433 9.67 29.49 16.46
N PRO A 434 10.28 29.75 17.64
CA PRO A 434 9.54 30.16 18.84
C PRO A 434 8.74 31.45 18.57
N LEU A 435 7.43 31.45 18.85
CA LEU A 435 6.52 32.57 18.60
C LEU A 435 6.98 33.86 19.31
N ASN A 436 7.48 33.74 20.54
CA ASN A 436 7.99 34.89 21.31
C ASN A 436 9.20 35.58 20.67
N SER A 437 9.93 34.88 19.80
CA SER A 437 11.14 35.35 19.12
C SER A 437 10.94 35.59 17.62
N LYS A 438 9.75 35.30 17.08
CA LYS A 438 9.48 35.29 15.63
C LYS A 438 9.80 36.62 14.93
N ALA A 439 9.66 37.74 15.62
CA ALA A 439 9.99 39.07 15.08
C ALA A 439 11.50 39.36 15.01
N GLU A 440 12.30 38.72 15.86
CA GLU A 440 13.76 38.88 15.93
C GLU A 440 14.51 37.73 15.24
N TRP A 441 13.79 36.66 14.88
CA TRP A 441 14.37 35.48 14.24
C TRP A 441 14.97 35.82 12.87
N PRO A 442 16.15 35.27 12.51
CA PRO A 442 16.75 35.50 11.21
C PRO A 442 15.80 35.12 10.06
N VAL A 443 15.66 36.01 9.09
CA VAL A 443 14.80 35.79 7.93
C VAL A 443 15.46 34.77 6.98
N ARG A 444 14.68 33.81 6.49
CA ARG A 444 15.13 32.85 5.48
C ARG A 444 15.50 33.58 4.19
N ASN A 445 16.61 33.21 3.57
CA ASN A 445 16.97 33.75 2.27
C ASN A 445 15.99 33.25 1.20
N GLU A 446 15.48 34.17 0.39
CA GLU A 446 14.57 33.88 -0.71
C GLU A 446 15.17 34.35 -2.05
N ILE A 447 14.79 33.65 -3.13
CA ILE A 447 15.08 34.08 -4.49
C ILE A 447 13.80 34.75 -5.02
N GLU A 448 13.94 35.92 -5.65
CA GLU A 448 12.85 36.66 -6.26
C GLU A 448 12.00 35.76 -7.20
N SER A 449 10.71 35.58 -6.88
CA SER A 449 9.81 34.67 -7.59
C SER A 449 9.74 34.96 -9.09
N ALA A 450 9.72 36.24 -9.48
CA ALA A 450 9.72 36.63 -10.89
C ALA A 450 11.00 36.20 -11.63
N ALA A 451 12.11 35.95 -10.93
CA ALA A 451 13.33 35.43 -11.55
C ALA A 451 13.16 33.98 -12.02
N PHE A 452 12.44 33.14 -11.26
CA PHE A 452 12.13 31.76 -11.66
C PHE A 452 11.35 31.72 -12.98
N GLU A 453 10.30 32.54 -13.10
CA GLU A 453 9.50 32.63 -14.34
C GLU A 453 10.35 33.02 -15.55
N ARG A 454 11.26 34.00 -15.38
CA ARG A 454 12.14 34.45 -16.46
C ARG A 454 13.12 33.37 -16.94
N VAL A 455 13.59 32.50 -16.04
CA VAL A 455 14.55 31.43 -16.38
C VAL A 455 13.90 30.11 -16.76
N ALA A 456 12.62 29.90 -16.43
CA ALA A 456 11.86 28.69 -16.78
C ALA A 456 11.93 28.38 -18.28
N LYS A 457 12.02 29.40 -19.14
CA LYS A 457 12.20 29.24 -20.59
C LYS A 457 13.42 28.41 -21.02
N PHE A 458 14.43 28.27 -20.17
CA PHE A 458 15.66 27.51 -20.46
C PHE A 458 15.54 26.02 -20.14
N PHE A 459 14.50 25.61 -19.41
CA PHE A 459 14.27 24.24 -19.00
C PHE A 459 12.96 23.76 -19.65
N LYS A 460 13.08 22.89 -20.65
CA LYS A 460 11.94 22.25 -21.33
C LYS A 460 12.08 20.75 -21.26
#